data_AF-A0A0F9UH39-F1
#
_entry.id   AF-A0A0F9UH39-F1
#
_cell.length_a   1.000
_cell.length_b   1.000
_cell.length_c   1.000
_cell.angle_alpha   90.00
_cell.angle_beta   90.00
_cell.angle_gamma   90.00
#
_symmetry.space_group_name_H-M   'P 1'
#
loop_
_entity.id
_entity.type
_entity.pdbx_description
1 polymer ?
#
loop_
_entity_poly.entity_id
_entity_poly.type
_entity_poly.pdbx_seq_one_letter_code
_entity_poly.pdbx_strand_id
1 'polypeptide(L)'
;MKSSNLIYWITNVLFVIGIFGAGNLVITEFTIGNGCPKFGAVPACLIILICFTLPLISHLLKKWNLIYFLFTGIAALIALVASVMQFMDTAECPKSDSGIPMCYLSLLIFTSLIILKKIQLNYVNYK
;
A
#
# COMPACT_ATOMS: atom_id res chain seq x y z
N MET A 1 -23.66 15.58 3.77
CA MET A 1 -23.14 14.72 4.87
C MET A 1 -22.75 13.29 4.46
N LYS A 2 -23.28 12.70 3.37
CA LYS A 2 -23.05 11.29 3.02
C LYS A 2 -21.66 10.97 2.41
N SER A 3 -21.06 11.91 1.69
CA SER A 3 -19.84 11.67 0.89
C SER A 3 -18.55 11.47 1.72
N SER A 4 -18.36 12.22 2.81
CA SER A 4 -17.15 12.10 3.65
C SER A 4 -17.05 10.75 4.37
N ASN A 5 -18.17 10.23 4.89
CA ASN A 5 -18.21 8.91 5.52
C ASN A 5 -17.97 7.79 4.52
N LEU A 6 -18.44 7.95 3.27
CA LEU A 6 -18.19 6.99 2.20
C LEU A 6 -16.70 6.90 1.84
N ILE A 7 -16.03 8.03 1.63
CA ILE A 7 -14.58 8.05 1.32
C ILE A 7 -13.76 7.46 2.47
N TYR A 8 -14.13 7.77 3.71
CA TYR A 8 -13.50 7.18 4.89
C TYR A 8 -13.63 5.65 4.90
N TRP A 9 -14.82 5.12 4.64
CA TRP A 9 -15.06 3.68 4.60
C TRP A 9 -14.29 3.00 3.46
N ILE A 10 -14.28 3.58 2.26
CA ILE A 10 -13.53 3.04 1.11
C ILE A 10 -12.04 3.01 1.40
N THR A 11 -11.49 4.09 1.98
CA THR A 11 -10.08 4.16 2.37
C THR A 11 -9.72 3.04 3.34
N ASN A 12 -10.58 2.80 4.34
CA ASN A 12 -10.37 1.76 5.34
C ASN A 12 -10.39 0.35 4.72
N VAL A 13 -11.33 0.08 3.81
CA VAL A 13 -11.40 -1.19 3.06
C VAL A 13 -10.14 -1.41 2.22
N LEU A 14 -9.64 -0.38 1.54
CA LEU A 14 -8.39 -0.47 0.77
C LEU A 14 -7.19 -0.82 1.64
N PHE A 15 -7.08 -0.22 2.83
CA PHE A 15 -6.04 -0.59 3.79
C PHE A 15 -6.16 -2.03 4.25
N VAL A 16 -7.36 -2.49 4.56
CA VAL A 16 -7.60 -3.88 4.97
C VAL A 16 -7.15 -4.84 3.87
N ILE A 17 -7.56 -4.60 2.62
CA ILE A 17 -7.15 -5.43 1.47
C ILE A 17 -5.62 -5.41 1.30
N GLY A 18 -4.99 -4.23 1.38
CA GLY A 18 -3.54 -4.09 1.28
C GLY A 18 -2.77 -4.82 2.39
N ILE A 19 -3.24 -4.73 3.63
CA ILE A 19 -2.65 -5.42 4.79
C ILE A 19 -2.82 -6.93 4.67
N PHE A 20 -3.99 -7.41 4.24
CA PHE A 20 -4.19 -8.85 4.02
C PHE A 20 -3.30 -9.38 2.89
N GLY A 21 -3.14 -8.63 1.79
CA GLY A 21 -2.22 -8.99 0.71
C GLY A 21 -0.77 -9.04 1.16
N ALA A 22 -0.29 -7.94 1.76
CA ALA A 22 1.09 -7.86 2.28
C ALA A 22 1.35 -8.82 3.45
N GLY A 23 0.34 -9.09 4.29
CA GLY A 23 0.41 -10.01 5.41
C GLY A 23 0.59 -11.45 4.96
N ASN A 24 -0.19 -11.90 3.97
CA ASN A 24 -0.01 -13.23 3.38
C ASN A 24 1.39 -13.40 2.78
N LEU A 25 1.89 -12.38 2.10
CA LEU A 25 3.25 -12.36 1.54
C LEU A 25 4.35 -12.46 2.60
N VAL A 26 4.17 -11.79 3.75
CA VAL A 26 5.10 -11.91 4.88
C VAL A 26 5.04 -13.33 5.47
N ILE A 27 3.85 -13.90 5.65
CA ILE A 27 3.68 -15.27 6.17
C ILE A 27 4.35 -16.28 5.22
N THR A 28 4.11 -16.18 3.92
CA THR A 28 4.73 -17.08 2.93
C THR A 28 6.26 -16.95 2.92
N GLU A 29 6.78 -15.72 3.04
CA GLU A 29 8.22 -15.48 3.19
C GLU A 29 8.81 -16.16 4.44
N PHE A 30 8.15 -16.08 5.59
CA PHE A 30 8.63 -16.75 6.81
C PHE A 30 8.54 -18.28 6.74
N THR A 31 7.58 -18.83 6.00
CA THR A 31 7.40 -20.28 5.88
C THR A 31 8.27 -20.94 4.80
N ILE A 32 8.43 -20.29 3.63
CA ILE A 32 9.05 -20.87 2.43
C ILE A 32 10.38 -20.17 2.10
N GLY A 33 10.64 -18.97 2.64
CA GLY A 33 11.86 -18.20 2.40
C GLY A 33 11.97 -17.56 1.01
N ASN A 34 10.90 -17.63 0.22
CA ASN A 34 10.84 -17.20 -1.18
C ASN A 34 9.50 -16.52 -1.54
N GLY A 35 8.85 -15.90 -0.55
CA GLY A 35 7.58 -15.19 -0.73
C GLY A 35 7.77 -13.82 -1.38
N CYS A 36 8.90 -13.14 -1.12
CA CYS A 36 9.17 -11.81 -1.65
C CYS A 36 10.65 -11.52 -1.92
N PRO A 37 10.95 -10.60 -2.86
CA PRO A 37 12.32 -10.16 -3.09
C PRO A 37 12.93 -9.56 -1.82
N LYS A 38 14.15 -9.98 -1.52
CA LYS A 38 14.96 -9.46 -0.41
C LYS A 38 15.80 -8.31 -0.92
N PHE A 39 15.62 -7.12 -0.35
CA PHE A 39 16.57 -6.03 -0.53
C PHE A 39 17.66 -6.20 0.51
N GLY A 40 18.71 -6.96 0.16
CA GLY A 40 19.76 -7.36 1.08
C GLY A 40 19.24 -8.31 2.16
N ALA A 41 19.20 -7.85 3.43
CA ALA A 41 18.78 -8.66 4.57
C ALA A 41 17.29 -8.54 4.94
N VAL A 42 16.55 -7.60 4.32
CA VAL A 42 15.16 -7.29 4.72
C VAL A 42 14.18 -7.65 3.58
N PRO A 43 13.15 -8.46 3.85
CA PRO A 43 12.12 -8.76 2.85
C PRO A 43 11.27 -7.53 2.53
N ALA A 44 11.13 -7.23 1.23
CA ALA A 44 10.38 -6.04 0.76
C ALA A 44 8.94 -5.99 1.28
N CYS A 45 8.32 -7.15 1.45
CA CYS A 45 6.93 -7.26 1.89
C CYS A 45 6.72 -6.82 3.35
N LEU A 46 7.75 -6.94 4.18
CA LEU A 46 7.70 -6.45 5.56
C LEU A 46 7.73 -4.90 5.57
N ILE A 47 8.52 -4.29 4.68
CA ILE A 47 8.55 -2.84 4.49
C ILE A 47 7.17 -2.34 4.02
N ILE A 48 6.57 -3.00 3.02
CA ILE A 48 5.24 -2.63 2.50
C ILE A 48 4.16 -2.79 3.58
N LEU A 49 4.21 -3.85 4.39
CA LEU A 49 3.28 -4.06 5.50
C LEU A 49 3.34 -2.90 6.51
N ILE A 50 4.55 -2.47 6.89
CA ILE A 50 4.76 -1.32 7.78
C ILE A 50 4.21 -0.04 7.13
N CYS A 51 4.49 0.14 5.84
CA CYS A 51 3.97 1.25 5.04
C CYS A 51 2.45 1.27 4.88
N PHE A 52 1.73 0.15 5.06
CA PHE A 52 0.27 0.15 5.15
C PHE A 52 -0.21 0.46 6.57
N THR A 53 0.47 -0.08 7.58
CA THR A 53 0.04 0.03 8.99
C THR A 53 0.18 1.45 9.53
N LEU A 54 1.28 2.14 9.23
CA LEU A 54 1.53 3.51 9.72
C LEU A 54 0.51 4.54 9.19
N PRO A 55 0.24 4.62 7.87
CA PRO A 55 -0.83 5.48 7.36
C PRO A 55 -2.21 5.10 7.86
N LEU A 56 -2.49 3.80 8.06
CA LEU A 56 -3.77 3.36 8.62
C LEU A 56 -3.99 3.96 10.02
N ILE A 57 -2.99 3.86 10.91
CA ILE A 57 -3.05 4.46 12.25
C ILE A 57 -3.25 5.98 12.16
N SER A 58 -2.49 6.66 11.30
CA SER A 58 -2.64 8.11 11.07
C SER A 58 -4.04 8.45 10.54
N HIS A 59 -4.61 7.62 9.67
CA HIS A 59 -5.94 7.80 9.13
C HIS A 59 -7.02 7.65 10.21
N LEU A 60 -6.93 6.62 11.07
CA LEU A 60 -7.87 6.40 12.18
C LEU A 60 -7.82 7.54 13.20
N LEU A 61 -6.62 8.01 13.54
CA LEU A 61 -6.43 9.12 14.48
C LEU A 61 -6.89 10.48 13.92
N LYS A 62 -7.25 10.56 12.63
CA LYS A 62 -7.66 11.78 11.90
C LYS A 62 -6.68 12.96 12.08
N LYS A 63 -5.45 12.68 12.49
CA LYS A 63 -4.39 13.64 12.80
C LYS A 63 -3.12 13.17 12.07
N TRP A 64 -2.15 14.06 11.89
CA TRP A 64 -0.86 13.75 11.24
C TRP A 64 -0.99 13.39 9.74
N ASN A 65 -1.82 14.12 8.99
CA ASN A 65 -1.96 13.92 7.54
C ASN A 65 -0.62 13.96 6.78
N LEU A 66 0.38 14.70 7.28
CA LEU A 66 1.74 14.71 6.74
C LEU A 66 2.39 13.31 6.77
N ILE A 67 2.27 12.60 7.89
CA ILE A 67 2.79 11.22 8.05
C ILE A 67 2.10 10.29 7.08
N TYR A 68 0.76 10.38 6.98
CA TYR A 68 -0.01 9.62 6.01
C TYR A 68 0.58 9.77 4.60
N PHE A 69 0.70 11.02 4.11
CA PHE A 69 1.21 11.28 2.76
C PHE A 69 2.66 10.86 2.57
N LEU A 70 3.53 11.06 3.57
CA LEU A 70 4.93 10.64 3.53
C LEU A 70 5.04 9.12 3.34
N PHE A 71 4.42 8.34 4.22
CA PHE A 71 4.54 6.88 4.17
C PHE A 71 3.83 6.29 2.94
N THR A 72 2.63 6.76 2.59
CA THR A 72 1.96 6.29 1.36
C THR A 72 2.71 6.71 0.11
N GLY A 73 3.33 7.90 0.11
CA GLY A 73 4.09 8.42 -1.02
C GLY A 73 5.39 7.65 -1.25
N ILE A 74 6.14 7.39 -0.18
CA ILE A 74 7.35 6.54 -0.24
C ILE A 74 6.97 5.13 -0.70
N ALA A 75 5.90 4.56 -0.17
CA ALA A 75 5.44 3.23 -0.57
C ALA A 75 5.01 3.19 -2.05
N ALA A 76 4.30 4.21 -2.53
CA ALA A 76 3.95 4.35 -3.94
C ALA A 76 5.20 4.44 -4.83
N LEU A 77 6.23 5.18 -4.41
CA LEU A 77 7.49 5.31 -5.15
C LEU A 77 8.22 3.95 -5.23
N ILE A 78 8.31 3.22 -4.11
CA ILE A 78 8.92 1.89 -4.08
C ILE A 78 8.14 0.94 -4.98
N ALA A 79 6.80 0.95 -4.90
CA ALA A 79 5.96 0.13 -5.77
C ALA A 79 6.14 0.50 -7.25
N LEU A 80 6.40 1.77 -7.57
CA LEU A 80 6.68 2.23 -8.93
C LEU A 80 8.02 1.69 -9.43
N VAL A 81 9.07 1.81 -8.63
CA VAL A 81 10.38 1.23 -8.97
C VAL A 81 10.27 -0.28 -9.16
N ALA A 82 9.60 -0.99 -8.24
CA ALA A 82 9.39 -2.44 -8.36
C ALA A 82 8.58 -2.81 -9.61
N SER A 83 7.55 -2.02 -9.94
CA SER A 83 6.73 -2.19 -11.15
C SER A 83 7.54 -2.02 -12.44
N VAL A 84 8.49 -1.06 -12.46
CA VAL A 84 9.42 -0.85 -13.57
C VAL A 84 10.44 -1.98 -13.66
N MET A 85 11.00 -2.42 -12.53
CA MET A 85 11.97 -3.53 -12.50
C MET A 85 11.35 -4.85 -12.97
N GLN A 86 10.09 -5.09 -12.62
CA GLN A 86 9.29 -6.22 -13.13
C GLN A 86 9.07 -6.12 -14.64
N PHE A 87 8.84 -4.91 -15.16
CA PHE A 87 8.65 -4.69 -16.60
C PHE A 87 9.96 -4.91 -17.39
N MET A 88 11.10 -4.60 -16.78
CA MET A 88 12.43 -4.84 -17.36
C MET A 88 12.94 -6.27 -17.14
N ASP A 89 12.14 -7.16 -16.54
CA ASP A 89 12.51 -8.55 -16.20
C ASP A 89 13.75 -8.64 -15.27
N THR A 90 14.05 -7.56 -14.53
CA THR A 90 15.22 -7.47 -13.64
C THR A 90 14.93 -7.92 -12.22
N ALA A 91 13.66 -7.96 -11.81
CA ALA A 91 13.21 -8.46 -10.52
C ALA A 91 11.80 -9.04 -10.64
N GLU A 92 11.57 -10.23 -10.08
CA GLU A 92 10.26 -10.87 -10.07
C GLU A 92 9.49 -10.55 -8.78
N CYS A 93 8.39 -9.82 -8.92
CA CYS A 93 7.38 -9.68 -7.90
C CYS A 93 6.54 -10.97 -7.83
N PRO A 94 6.10 -11.37 -6.62
CA PRO A 94 5.19 -12.49 -6.47
C PRO A 94 3.90 -12.23 -7.25
N LYS A 95 3.49 -13.24 -8.01
CA LYS A 95 2.25 -13.24 -8.78
C LYS A 95 1.12 -13.75 -7.88
N SER A 96 -0.03 -13.09 -7.97
CA SER A 96 -1.27 -13.60 -7.37
C SER A 96 -1.70 -14.89 -8.08
N ASP A 97 -2.69 -15.62 -7.54
CA ASP A 97 -3.27 -16.81 -8.17
C ASP A 97 -3.80 -16.55 -9.59
N SER A 98 -4.14 -15.29 -9.90
CA SER A 98 -4.54 -14.82 -11.22
C SER A 98 -3.38 -14.49 -12.17
N GLY A 99 -2.13 -14.72 -11.76
CA GLY A 99 -0.92 -14.40 -12.53
C GLY A 99 -0.50 -12.93 -12.50
N ILE A 100 -1.25 -12.06 -11.81
CA ILE A 100 -0.99 -10.61 -11.77
C ILE A 100 0.11 -10.30 -10.74
N PRO A 101 1.17 -9.54 -11.11
CA PRO A 101 2.21 -9.12 -10.18
C PRO A 101 1.65 -8.23 -9.06
N MET A 102 1.93 -8.60 -7.81
CA MET A 102 1.42 -7.86 -6.66
C MET A 102 2.00 -6.45 -6.50
N CYS A 103 3.16 -6.15 -7.10
CA CYS A 103 3.72 -4.80 -7.09
C CYS A 103 2.87 -3.80 -7.90
N TYR A 104 2.24 -4.23 -9.00
CA TYR A 104 1.28 -3.40 -9.74
C TYR A 104 -0.01 -3.16 -8.92
N LEU A 105 -0.49 -4.19 -8.21
CA LEU A 105 -1.64 -4.04 -7.31
C LEU A 105 -1.33 -3.07 -6.16
N SER A 106 -0.15 -3.19 -5.56
CA SER A 106 0.31 -2.29 -4.50
C SER A 106 0.41 -0.84 -4.99
N LEU A 107 0.96 -0.62 -6.19
CA LEU A 107 1.01 0.69 -6.84
C LEU A 107 -0.40 1.29 -6.97
N LEU A 108 -1.35 0.51 -7.48
CA LEU A 108 -2.74 0.94 -7.65
C LEU A 108 -3.41 1.28 -6.31
N ILE A 109 -3.17 0.48 -5.28
CA ILE A 109 -3.72 0.74 -3.93
C ILE A 109 -3.10 2.02 -3.34
N PHE A 110 -1.79 2.21 -3.37
CA PHE A 110 -1.18 3.41 -2.79
C PHE A 110 -1.56 4.69 -3.55
N THR A 111 -1.61 4.64 -4.89
CA THR A 111 -2.05 5.79 -5.69
C THR A 111 -3.51 6.14 -5.42
N SER A 112 -4.40 5.16 -5.35
CA SER A 112 -5.81 5.39 -4.98
C SER A 112 -5.95 5.93 -3.55
N LEU A 113 -5.22 5.40 -2.57
CA LEU A 113 -5.20 5.91 -1.18
C LEU A 113 -4.77 7.38 -1.09
N ILE A 114 -3.78 7.80 -1.89
CA ILE A 114 -3.30 9.19 -1.98
C ILE A 114 -4.39 10.10 -2.57
N ILE A 115 -5.01 9.67 -3.67
CA ILE A 115 -6.08 10.43 -4.35
C ILE A 115 -7.30 10.56 -3.43
N LEU A 116 -7.74 9.46 -2.82
CA LEU A 116 -8.88 9.46 -1.90
C LEU A 116 -8.64 10.41 -0.72
N LYS A 117 -7.43 10.40 -0.14
CA LYS A 117 -7.09 11.31 0.96
C LYS A 117 -7.12 12.78 0.51
N LYS A 118 -6.61 13.11 -0.68
CA LYS A 118 -6.72 14.48 -1.23
C LYS A 118 -8.18 14.91 -1.41
N ILE A 119 -9.01 14.04 -1.99
CA ILE A 119 -10.45 14.33 -2.17
C ILE A 119 -11.12 14.53 -0.82
N GLN A 120 -10.83 13.68 0.18
CA GLN A 120 -11.36 13.80 1.53
C GLN A 120 -11.00 15.15 2.17
N LEU A 121 -9.74 15.58 2.06
CA LEU A 121 -9.28 16.86 2.61
C LEU A 121 -9.91 18.06 1.89
N ASN A 122 -10.07 18.00 0.56
CA ASN A 122 -10.74 19.06 -0.19
C ASN A 122 -12.22 19.19 0.23
N TYR A 123 -12.90 18.06 0.42
CA TYR A 123 -14.28 18.03 0.92
C TYR A 123 -14.43 18.62 2.33
N VAL A 124 -13.43 18.45 3.19
CA VAL A 124 -13.42 19.04 4.54
C VAL A 124 -13.15 20.54 4.49
N ASN A 125 -12.26 21.03 3.62
CA ASN A 125 -11.95 22.46 3.50
C ASN A 125 -13.08 23.28 2.86
N TYR A 126 -13.96 22.66 2.08
CA TYR A 126 -15.11 23.34 1.47
C TYR A 126 -16.28 23.56 2.45
N LYS A 127 -16.22 22.98 3.66
CA LYS A 127 -17.29 23.05 4.67
C LYS A 127 -16.84 23.86 5.88
#